data_AF-A0A1M5CE51-F1
#
_entry.id   AF-A0A1M5CE51-F1
#
_cell.length_a   1.000
_cell.length_b   1.000
_cell.length_c   1.000
_cell.angle_alpha   90.00
_cell.angle_beta   90.00
_cell.angle_gamma   90.00
#
_symmetry.space_group_name_H-M   'P 1'
#
loop_
_entity.id
_entity.type
_entity.pdbx_description
1 polymer ?
#
loop_
_entity_poly.entity_id
_entity_poly.type
_entity_poly.pdbx_seq_one_letter_code
_entity_poly.pdbx_strand_id
1 'polypeptide(L)'
;GHFYFVAEGQSYFNEKGHIFPPTGVNLHRLFHKYSRVTLMHILGGHKRNQRICELLGKTLLYKYPEYYKRVLELFPYSHKRLRDKNKCSITPNLTSQMCIAAYHDHLDSLSAKWRKISNEDLYNQEKSSSAYVGFLNAKRGIQNLCVLSRNPYLSVFEIPKHWPLEAKRLLRDRINKDMPFDNFDIVCIPSLLDKGFKEIIIKDLCYNILNLLKEKQTFGRLLEELLPLFSFEIKKDEHQVYRLVINELEYLFYHGLICVESN
;
A
#
# COMPACT_ATOMS: atom_id res chain seq x y z
N GLY A 1 23.91 21.24 -31.81
CA GLY A 1 22.73 21.36 -32.67
C GLY A 1 21.52 21.56 -31.79
N HIS A 2 20.83 22.69 -31.93
CA HIS A 2 19.67 23.06 -31.12
C HIS A 2 18.45 22.21 -31.50
N PHE A 3 17.69 21.74 -30.52
CA PHE A 3 16.42 21.05 -30.73
C PHE A 3 15.27 22.02 -30.43
N TYR A 4 14.39 22.24 -31.41
CA TYR A 4 13.13 22.96 -31.23
C TYR A 4 11.99 21.97 -31.03
N PHE A 5 11.10 22.26 -30.07
CA PHE A 5 9.82 21.57 -29.92
C PHE A 5 8.76 22.37 -30.69
N VAL A 6 8.06 21.73 -31.62
CA VAL A 6 6.88 22.32 -32.28
C VAL A 6 5.69 21.43 -32.01
N ALA A 7 4.63 22.03 -31.47
CA ALA A 7 3.34 21.43 -31.21
C ALA A 7 2.42 21.57 -32.43
N GLU A 8 1.62 20.52 -32.63
CA GLU A 8 0.39 20.39 -33.42
C GLU A 8 0.40 20.64 -34.94
N GLY A 9 -0.07 19.59 -35.65
CA GLY A 9 -1.00 19.70 -36.76
C GLY A 9 -0.53 20.44 -38.00
N GLN A 10 0.33 19.83 -38.83
CA GLN A 10 0.32 20.06 -40.28
C GLN A 10 1.13 19.00 -41.04
N SER A 11 0.68 18.68 -42.25
CA SER A 11 1.27 17.73 -43.20
C SER A 11 2.71 18.11 -43.56
N TYR A 12 3.64 17.15 -43.56
CA TYR A 12 5.07 17.40 -43.85
C TYR A 12 5.40 17.14 -45.33
N PHE A 13 6.03 18.12 -45.98
CA PHE A 13 6.63 18.04 -47.33
C PHE A 13 8.16 17.96 -47.24
N ASN A 14 8.82 17.43 -48.28
CA ASN A 14 10.26 17.60 -48.50
C ASN A 14 10.53 18.48 -49.74
N GLU A 15 11.78 18.94 -49.91
CA GLU A 15 12.26 19.81 -51.01
C GLU A 15 12.09 19.24 -52.44
N LYS A 16 11.49 18.05 -52.60
CA LYS A 16 11.16 17.44 -53.90
C LYS A 16 9.68 17.07 -54.06
N GLY A 17 8.79 17.59 -53.21
CA GLY A 17 7.34 17.53 -53.47
C GLY A 17 6.67 16.15 -53.39
N HIS A 18 7.29 15.15 -52.75
CA HIS A 18 6.63 13.84 -52.59
C HIS A 18 5.78 13.76 -51.32
N ILE A 19 4.47 13.52 -51.51
CA ILE A 19 3.49 13.26 -50.45
C ILE A 19 3.63 11.81 -49.97
N PHE A 20 3.84 11.60 -48.67
CA PHE A 20 3.68 10.26 -48.06
C PHE A 20 2.24 10.11 -47.56
N PRO A 21 1.51 9.04 -47.93
CA PRO A 21 0.17 8.80 -47.40
C PRO A 21 0.24 8.47 -45.89
N PRO A 22 -0.80 8.82 -45.10
CA PRO A 22 -0.80 8.70 -43.64
C PRO A 22 -1.02 7.27 -43.14
N THR A 23 -0.87 6.25 -43.98
CA THR A 23 -1.21 4.86 -43.68
C THR A 23 0.02 3.97 -43.64
N GLY A 24 0.31 3.42 -42.46
CA GLY A 24 0.83 2.06 -42.31
C GLY A 24 2.14 1.69 -43.01
N VAL A 25 2.99 2.63 -43.42
CA VAL A 25 4.30 2.28 -44.00
C VAL A 25 5.08 1.51 -42.95
N ASN A 26 5.35 0.24 -43.23
CA ASN A 26 6.16 -0.68 -42.44
C ASN A 26 7.42 0.03 -41.89
N LEU A 27 7.35 0.58 -40.67
CA LEU A 27 8.47 1.31 -40.04
C LEU A 27 9.75 0.47 -40.03
N HIS A 28 9.59 -0.86 -39.99
CA HIS A 28 10.67 -1.82 -40.17
C HIS A 28 11.53 -1.54 -41.41
N ARG A 29 10.93 -1.26 -42.57
CA ARG A 29 11.66 -0.91 -43.81
C ARG A 29 12.33 0.46 -43.74
N LEU A 30 11.85 1.37 -42.89
CA LEU A 30 12.44 2.68 -42.68
C LEU A 30 13.74 2.59 -41.87
N PHE A 31 13.79 1.71 -40.86
CA PHE A 31 15.02 1.43 -40.11
C PHE A 31 16.13 0.80 -40.97
N HIS A 32 15.77 0.00 -41.99
CA HIS A 32 16.74 -0.50 -42.98
C HIS A 32 17.37 0.61 -43.85
N LYS A 33 16.72 1.79 -43.92
CA LYS A 33 17.22 2.98 -44.64
C LYS A 33 17.80 4.04 -43.70
N TYR A 34 18.00 3.74 -42.42
CA TYR A 34 18.46 4.70 -41.40
C TYR A 34 19.84 5.32 -41.69
N SER A 35 20.63 4.76 -42.62
CA SER A 35 21.87 5.37 -43.13
C SER A 35 21.63 6.50 -44.14
N ARG A 36 20.40 6.68 -44.64
CA ARG A 36 20.06 7.59 -45.74
C ARG A 36 19.00 8.65 -45.37
N VAL A 37 18.62 8.73 -44.09
CA VAL A 37 17.59 9.67 -43.61
C VAL A 37 18.13 10.49 -42.45
N THR A 38 17.96 11.81 -42.51
CA THR A 38 18.53 12.79 -41.57
C THR A 38 17.76 12.86 -40.24
N LEU A 39 16.45 12.53 -40.25
CA LEU A 39 15.60 12.58 -39.06
C LEU A 39 14.58 11.43 -39.06
N MET A 40 14.49 10.70 -37.94
CA MET A 40 13.47 9.67 -37.73
C MET A 40 12.75 9.93 -36.42
N HIS A 41 11.42 10.14 -36.48
CA HIS A 41 10.59 10.35 -35.30
C HIS A 41 9.68 9.15 -35.05
N ILE A 42 9.50 8.80 -33.78
CA ILE A 42 8.54 7.78 -33.31
C ILE A 42 7.42 8.50 -32.55
N LEU A 43 6.79 9.46 -33.22
CA LEU A 43 5.61 10.16 -32.74
C LEU A 43 4.40 9.61 -33.52
N GLY A 44 3.44 9.07 -32.77
CA GLY A 44 2.23 8.41 -33.28
C GLY A 44 1.94 7.08 -32.57
N GLY A 45 0.71 6.91 -32.05
CA GLY A 45 0.30 5.74 -31.26
C GLY A 45 0.51 4.40 -31.96
N HIS A 46 0.25 4.32 -33.27
CA HIS A 46 0.45 3.10 -34.08
C HIS A 46 1.93 2.72 -34.30
N LYS A 47 2.89 3.58 -33.93
CA LYS A 47 4.34 3.34 -34.08
C LYS A 47 5.01 2.85 -32.79
N ARG A 48 4.27 2.83 -31.67
CA ARG A 48 4.74 2.38 -30.34
C ARG A 48 4.45 0.89 -30.11
N ASN A 49 4.94 0.03 -30.99
CA ASN A 49 4.87 -1.42 -30.78
C ASN A 49 6.23 -1.97 -30.34
N GLN A 50 6.21 -3.11 -29.64
CA GLN A 50 7.40 -3.73 -29.06
C GLN A 50 8.54 -3.90 -30.08
N ARG A 51 8.20 -4.37 -31.29
CA ARG A 51 9.16 -4.59 -32.37
C ARG A 51 9.88 -3.30 -32.80
N ILE A 52 9.17 -2.17 -32.88
CA ILE A 52 9.75 -0.87 -33.22
C ILE A 52 10.63 -0.34 -32.09
N CYS A 53 10.20 -0.49 -30.84
CA CYS A 53 11.01 -0.11 -29.67
C CYS A 53 12.32 -0.90 -29.59
N GLU A 54 12.28 -2.21 -29.87
CA GLU A 54 13.48 -3.06 -29.94
C GLU A 54 14.41 -2.65 -31.07
N LEU A 55 13.86 -2.33 -32.25
CA LEU A 55 14.65 -1.92 -33.41
C LEU A 55 15.31 -0.55 -33.20
N LEU A 56 14.62 0.38 -32.53
CA LEU A 56 15.21 1.63 -32.06
C LEU A 56 16.35 1.36 -31.08
N GLY A 57 16.13 0.50 -30.08
CA GLY A 57 17.16 0.13 -29.10
C GLY A 57 18.41 -0.42 -29.78
N LYS A 58 18.25 -1.33 -30.74
CA LYS A 58 19.37 -1.87 -31.54
C LYS A 58 20.07 -0.80 -32.38
N THR A 59 19.31 0.11 -32.97
CA THR A 59 19.87 1.20 -33.81
C THR A 59 20.65 2.20 -32.98
N LEU A 60 20.12 2.60 -31.81
CA LEU A 60 20.81 3.46 -30.85
C LEU A 60 22.09 2.80 -30.35
N LEU A 61 22.02 1.52 -29.94
CA LEU A 61 23.20 0.79 -29.48
C LEU A 61 24.29 0.70 -30.54
N TYR A 62 23.92 0.50 -31.82
CA TYR A 62 24.88 0.39 -32.92
C TYR A 62 25.50 1.74 -33.34
N LYS A 63 24.67 2.78 -33.53
CA LYS A 63 25.12 4.07 -34.09
C LYS A 63 25.53 5.10 -33.04
N TYR A 64 24.91 5.04 -31.87
CA TYR A 64 24.96 6.08 -30.83
C TYR A 64 25.02 5.43 -29.43
N PRO A 65 26.02 4.58 -29.15
CA PRO A 65 26.08 3.78 -27.94
C PRO A 65 26.06 4.64 -26.66
N GLU A 66 26.61 5.85 -26.70
CA GLU A 66 26.57 6.82 -25.61
C GLU A 66 25.15 7.30 -25.29
N TYR A 67 24.31 7.53 -26.31
CA TYR A 67 22.91 7.89 -26.10
C TYR A 67 22.09 6.70 -25.64
N TYR A 68 22.37 5.51 -26.17
CA TYR A 68 21.78 4.28 -25.66
C TYR A 68 22.09 4.10 -24.16
N LYS A 69 23.35 4.30 -23.75
CA LYS A 69 23.76 4.25 -22.35
C LYS A 69 23.04 5.30 -21.50
N ARG A 70 22.94 6.55 -21.96
CA ARG A 70 22.17 7.61 -21.28
C ARG A 70 20.69 7.23 -21.12
N VAL A 71 20.08 6.64 -22.14
CA VAL A 71 18.68 6.16 -22.05
C VAL A 71 18.55 5.04 -21.01
N LEU A 72 19.51 4.10 -20.95
CA LEU A 72 19.53 3.08 -19.89
C LEU A 72 19.70 3.70 -18.50
N GLU A 73 20.54 4.74 -18.38
CA GLU A 73 20.75 5.51 -17.14
C GLU A 73 19.50 6.28 -16.70
N LEU A 74 18.59 6.64 -17.62
CA LEU A 74 17.29 7.24 -17.28
C LEU A 74 16.32 6.23 -16.65
N PHE A 75 16.50 4.93 -16.91
CA PHE A 75 15.65 3.85 -16.38
C PHE A 75 16.47 2.81 -15.61
N PRO A 76 17.26 3.22 -14.59
CA PRO A 76 18.24 2.34 -13.94
C PRO A 76 17.59 1.15 -13.22
N TYR A 77 16.30 1.27 -12.88
CA TYR A 77 15.50 0.27 -12.19
C TYR A 77 14.99 -0.85 -13.10
N SER A 78 14.86 -0.61 -14.41
CA SER A 78 14.32 -1.57 -15.38
C SER A 78 15.38 -2.60 -15.84
N HIS A 79 16.66 -2.31 -15.60
CA HIS A 79 17.79 -3.08 -16.12
C HIS A 79 18.56 -3.76 -14.98
N LYS A 80 18.07 -4.92 -14.53
CA LYS A 80 18.61 -5.69 -13.38
C LYS A 80 20.13 -5.88 -13.38
N ARG A 81 20.75 -6.03 -14.56
CA ARG A 81 22.21 -6.24 -14.72
C ARG A 81 23.06 -4.97 -14.66
N LEU A 82 22.45 -3.80 -14.88
CA LEU A 82 23.13 -2.50 -14.94
C LEU A 82 22.92 -1.67 -13.67
N ARG A 83 22.24 -2.25 -12.67
CA ARG A 83 21.98 -1.62 -11.38
C ARG A 83 23.29 -1.52 -10.59
N ASP A 84 23.67 -0.30 -10.25
CA ASP A 84 24.73 -0.05 -9.28
C ASP A 84 24.24 -0.42 -7.88
N LYS A 85 24.82 -1.47 -7.28
CA LYS A 85 24.43 -1.99 -5.96
C LYS A 85 24.58 -0.94 -4.86
N ASN A 86 25.45 0.06 -5.06
CA ASN A 86 25.77 1.08 -4.05
C ASN A 86 24.87 2.33 -4.13
N LYS A 87 24.09 2.52 -5.21
CA LYS A 87 23.23 3.71 -5.40
C LYS A 87 21.74 3.44 -5.23
N CYS A 88 21.34 2.21 -4.92
CA CYS A 88 19.96 1.79 -5.10
C CYS A 88 19.52 0.85 -3.98
N SER A 89 18.96 1.41 -2.90
CA SER A 89 18.39 0.70 -1.76
C SER A 89 16.87 0.53 -1.88
N ILE A 90 16.37 0.05 -3.02
CA ILE A 90 14.94 -0.32 -3.17
C ILE A 90 14.82 -1.78 -3.60
N THR A 91 14.10 -2.55 -2.81
CA THR A 91 13.80 -3.97 -3.01
C THR A 91 13.25 -4.24 -4.42
N PRO A 92 13.49 -5.44 -5.00
CA PRO A 92 12.96 -5.79 -6.33
C PRO A 92 11.44 -5.56 -6.36
N ASN A 93 10.88 -5.10 -7.50
CA ASN A 93 9.43 -4.95 -7.69
C ASN A 93 8.71 -6.21 -7.20
N LEU A 94 8.17 -6.21 -5.97
CA LEU A 94 7.37 -7.31 -5.46
C LEU A 94 6.15 -7.39 -6.36
N THR A 95 5.87 -8.57 -6.92
CA THR A 95 4.59 -8.79 -7.59
C THR A 95 3.50 -8.81 -6.52
N SER A 96 2.27 -8.45 -6.87
CA SER A 96 1.14 -8.56 -5.93
C SER A 96 1.01 -9.98 -5.38
N GLN A 97 1.34 -11.00 -6.17
CA GLN A 97 1.38 -12.40 -5.72
C GLN A 97 2.40 -12.63 -4.60
N MET A 98 3.61 -12.06 -4.68
CA MET A 98 4.62 -12.19 -3.62
C MET A 98 4.19 -11.48 -2.33
N CYS A 99 3.56 -10.31 -2.43
CA CYS A 99 3.01 -9.61 -1.27
C CYS A 99 1.92 -10.45 -0.58
N ILE A 100 0.98 -10.98 -1.37
CA ILE A 100 -0.10 -11.81 -0.85
C ILE A 100 0.44 -13.11 -0.24
N ALA A 101 1.44 -13.74 -0.86
CA ALA A 101 2.13 -14.89 -0.29
C ALA A 101 2.79 -14.57 1.05
N ALA A 102 3.52 -13.45 1.16
CA ALA A 102 4.15 -13.03 2.42
C ALA A 102 3.13 -12.80 3.55
N TYR A 103 1.94 -12.30 3.21
CA TYR A 103 0.85 -12.19 4.16
C TYR A 103 0.28 -13.56 4.58
N HIS A 104 0.14 -14.50 3.64
CA HIS A 104 -0.29 -15.86 3.96
C HIS A 104 0.72 -16.60 4.84
N ASP A 105 2.02 -16.45 4.58
CA ASP A 105 3.07 -17.01 5.43
C ASP A 105 2.97 -16.48 6.88
N HIS A 106 2.61 -15.21 7.04
CA HIS A 106 2.35 -14.61 8.35
C HIS A 106 1.12 -15.25 9.03
N LEU A 107 0.01 -15.42 8.31
CA LEU A 107 -1.19 -16.08 8.85
C LEU A 107 -0.94 -17.54 9.25
N ASP A 108 -0.16 -18.29 8.46
CA ASP A 108 0.17 -19.68 8.75
C ASP A 108 1.03 -19.79 10.02
N SER A 109 1.99 -18.86 10.18
CA SER A 109 2.80 -18.74 11.40
C SER A 109 1.93 -18.44 12.63
N LEU A 110 0.97 -17.53 12.52
CA LEU A 110 0.01 -17.23 13.59
C LEU A 110 -0.88 -18.42 13.92
N SER A 111 -1.40 -19.10 12.89
CA SER A 111 -2.25 -20.29 13.06
C SER A 111 -1.50 -21.42 13.78
N ALA A 112 -0.22 -21.62 13.47
CA ALA A 112 0.63 -22.57 14.18
C ALA A 112 0.87 -22.18 15.65
N LYS A 113 1.01 -20.88 15.94
CA LYS A 113 1.14 -20.35 17.31
C LYS A 113 -0.17 -20.54 18.10
N TRP A 114 -1.30 -20.20 17.51
CA TRP A 114 -2.61 -20.21 18.18
C TRP A 114 -3.19 -21.60 18.40
N ARG A 115 -2.74 -22.62 17.66
CA ARG A 115 -3.09 -24.03 17.92
C ARG A 115 -2.73 -24.49 19.34
N LYS A 116 -1.83 -23.78 20.02
CA LYS A 116 -1.42 -24.08 21.41
C LYS A 116 -2.35 -23.47 22.46
N ILE A 117 -3.25 -22.56 22.07
CA ILE A 117 -4.21 -21.94 22.98
C ILE A 117 -5.39 -22.90 23.15
N SER A 118 -5.85 -23.09 24.38
CA SER A 118 -7.00 -23.95 24.63
C SER A 118 -8.31 -23.28 24.20
N ASN A 119 -9.32 -24.08 23.84
CA ASN A 119 -10.65 -23.55 23.53
C ASN A 119 -11.27 -22.83 24.72
N GLU A 120 -10.94 -23.24 25.94
CA GLU A 120 -11.41 -22.61 27.18
C GLU A 120 -10.80 -21.20 27.34
N ASP A 121 -9.50 -21.05 27.10
CA ASP A 121 -8.84 -19.73 27.14
C ASP A 121 -9.41 -18.80 26.06
N LEU A 122 -9.65 -19.31 24.84
CA LEU A 122 -10.27 -18.53 23.77
C LEU A 122 -11.71 -18.13 24.11
N TYR A 123 -12.50 -19.04 24.67
CA TYR A 123 -13.87 -18.74 25.12
C TYR A 123 -13.90 -17.66 26.19
N ASN A 124 -13.04 -17.78 27.21
CA ASN A 124 -12.94 -16.80 28.27
C ASN A 124 -12.47 -15.44 27.74
N GLN A 125 -11.55 -15.42 26.77
CA GLN A 125 -11.11 -14.20 26.10
C GLN A 125 -12.23 -13.55 25.29
N GLU A 126 -12.97 -14.30 24.47
CA GLU A 126 -14.10 -13.77 23.69
C GLU A 126 -15.20 -13.23 24.62
N LYS A 127 -15.53 -13.96 25.69
CA LYS A 127 -16.47 -13.53 26.73
C LYS A 127 -16.02 -12.23 27.39
N SER A 128 -14.76 -12.13 27.81
CA SER A 128 -14.19 -10.90 28.41
C SER A 128 -14.28 -9.72 27.43
N SER A 129 -13.93 -9.94 26.16
CA SER A 129 -13.99 -8.91 25.14
C SER A 129 -15.40 -8.40 24.82
N SER A 130 -16.45 -9.15 25.15
CA SER A 130 -17.84 -8.74 24.96
C SER A 130 -18.38 -7.79 26.03
N ALA A 131 -17.68 -7.65 27.17
CA ALA A 131 -18.16 -6.92 28.35
C ALA A 131 -17.92 -5.38 28.28
N TYR A 132 -18.06 -4.75 27.11
CA TYR A 132 -17.73 -3.33 26.89
C TYR A 132 -18.94 -2.39 26.84
N VAL A 133 -20.16 -2.92 26.73
CA VAL A 133 -21.38 -2.10 26.61
C VAL A 133 -21.58 -1.19 27.82
N GLY A 134 -21.23 -1.68 29.02
CA GLY A 134 -21.28 -0.87 30.24
C GLY A 134 -20.34 0.35 30.19
N PHE A 135 -19.15 0.20 29.58
CA PHE A 135 -18.23 1.30 29.37
C PHE A 135 -18.79 2.31 28.36
N LEU A 136 -19.30 1.87 27.20
CA LEU A 136 -19.81 2.80 26.17
C LEU A 136 -20.99 3.65 26.67
N ASN A 137 -21.85 3.07 27.52
CA ASN A 137 -23.01 3.77 28.07
C ASN A 137 -22.71 4.58 29.35
N ALA A 138 -21.51 4.43 29.93
CA ALA A 138 -21.14 5.15 31.13
C ALA A 138 -20.88 6.65 30.86
N LYS A 139 -21.03 7.47 31.90
CA LYS A 139 -20.65 8.90 31.82
C LYS A 139 -19.13 9.03 31.74
N ARG A 140 -18.64 10.10 31.09
CA ARG A 140 -17.21 10.41 30.90
C ARG A 140 -16.36 10.23 32.17
N GLY A 141 -16.84 10.68 33.32
CA GLY A 141 -16.13 10.53 34.59
C GLY A 141 -15.89 9.08 35.00
N ILE A 142 -16.86 8.19 34.75
CA ILE A 142 -16.73 6.74 35.03
C ILE A 142 -15.88 6.08 33.93
N GLN A 143 -16.10 6.44 32.66
CA GLN A 143 -15.30 5.92 31.54
C GLN A 143 -13.82 6.13 31.80
N ASN A 144 -13.41 7.32 32.25
CA ASN A 144 -12.01 7.65 32.53
C ASN A 144 -11.35 6.75 33.57
N LEU A 145 -12.12 6.14 34.47
CA LEU A 145 -11.63 5.23 35.53
C LEU A 145 -11.54 3.78 35.07
N CYS A 146 -12.24 3.40 34.00
CA CYS A 146 -12.23 2.04 33.49
C CYS A 146 -10.83 1.67 32.98
N VAL A 147 -10.35 0.49 33.39
CA VAL A 147 -9.08 -0.06 32.91
C VAL A 147 -9.33 -0.79 31.60
N LEU A 148 -8.58 -0.39 30.58
CA LEU A 148 -8.60 -1.00 29.26
C LEU A 148 -7.35 -1.87 29.10
N SER A 149 -7.51 -3.01 28.46
CA SER A 149 -6.41 -3.89 28.09
C SER A 149 -6.56 -4.37 26.65
N ARG A 150 -5.43 -4.73 26.06
CA ARG A 150 -5.38 -5.28 24.70
C ARG A 150 -5.54 -6.78 24.74
N ASN A 151 -6.20 -7.35 23.73
CA ASN A 151 -6.26 -8.79 23.54
C ASN A 151 -4.83 -9.38 23.55
N PRO A 152 -4.51 -10.35 24.43
CA PRO A 152 -3.15 -10.86 24.58
C PRO A 152 -2.67 -11.67 23.37
N TYR A 153 -3.60 -12.20 22.57
CA TYR A 153 -3.29 -13.03 21.42
C TYR A 153 -3.26 -12.26 20.10
N LEU A 154 -3.54 -10.96 20.14
CA LEU A 154 -3.47 -10.06 18.99
C LEU A 154 -2.09 -10.04 18.35
N SER A 155 -2.09 -10.04 17.02
CA SER A 155 -0.93 -9.75 16.19
C SER A 155 -1.28 -8.69 15.16
N VAL A 156 -0.39 -7.71 14.98
CA VAL A 156 -0.54 -6.67 13.96
C VAL A 156 0.39 -7.01 12.80
N PHE A 157 -0.16 -7.04 11.60
CA PHE A 157 0.59 -7.07 10.35
C PHE A 157 0.63 -5.64 9.79
N GLU A 158 1.77 -4.99 9.99
CA GLU A 158 2.06 -3.68 9.40
C GLU A 158 2.29 -3.85 7.90
N ILE A 159 1.43 -3.25 7.07
CA ILE A 159 1.56 -3.39 5.62
C ILE A 159 2.77 -2.56 5.17
N PRO A 160 3.79 -3.18 4.54
CA PRO A 160 4.97 -2.45 4.15
C PRO A 160 4.64 -1.33 3.15
N LYS A 161 5.15 -0.12 3.42
CA LYS A 161 4.87 1.08 2.61
C LYS A 161 5.19 0.89 1.12
N HIS A 162 6.21 0.08 0.82
CA HIS A 162 6.69 -0.22 -0.52
C HIS A 162 5.87 -1.27 -1.29
N TRP A 163 4.83 -1.86 -0.68
CA TRP A 163 3.95 -2.80 -1.39
C TRP A 163 3.17 -2.10 -2.52
N PRO A 164 2.99 -2.76 -3.68
CA PRO A 164 2.16 -2.25 -4.76
C PRO A 164 0.73 -1.97 -4.31
N LEU A 165 0.12 -0.91 -4.85
CA LEU A 165 -1.24 -0.51 -4.50
C LEU A 165 -2.26 -1.61 -4.84
N GLU A 166 -2.05 -2.31 -5.95
CA GLU A 166 -2.89 -3.44 -6.37
C GLU A 166 -2.88 -4.55 -5.33
N ALA A 167 -1.72 -4.83 -4.72
CA ALA A 167 -1.62 -5.86 -3.67
C ALA A 167 -2.39 -5.44 -2.41
N LYS A 168 -2.25 -4.17 -1.99
CA LYS A 168 -2.99 -3.63 -0.85
C LYS A 168 -4.50 -3.69 -1.07
N ARG A 169 -4.97 -3.33 -2.27
CA ARG A 169 -6.40 -3.38 -2.64
C ARG A 169 -6.94 -4.80 -2.67
N LEU A 170 -6.21 -5.74 -3.27
CA LEU A 170 -6.61 -7.16 -3.26
C LEU A 170 -6.75 -7.69 -1.83
N LEU A 171 -5.82 -7.32 -0.95
CA LEU A 171 -5.85 -7.74 0.45
C LEU A 171 -7.01 -7.12 1.21
N ARG A 172 -7.23 -5.81 1.03
CA ARG A 172 -8.38 -5.09 1.59
C ARG A 172 -9.69 -5.72 1.15
N ASP A 173 -9.88 -5.89 -0.15
CA ASP A 173 -11.15 -6.35 -0.73
C ASP A 173 -11.47 -7.80 -0.31
N ARG A 174 -10.45 -8.61 0.00
CA ARG A 174 -10.61 -9.95 0.58
C ARG A 174 -11.16 -9.89 2.01
N ILE A 175 -10.70 -8.93 2.82
CA ILE A 175 -11.04 -8.84 4.26
C ILE A 175 -12.32 -8.02 4.45
N ASN A 176 -12.36 -6.82 3.89
CA ASN A 176 -13.51 -5.91 3.96
C ASN A 176 -13.56 -5.04 2.68
N LYS A 177 -14.46 -5.40 1.77
CA LYS A 177 -14.65 -4.74 0.48
C LYS A 177 -15.21 -3.32 0.59
N ASP A 178 -15.89 -3.00 1.69
CA ASP A 178 -16.57 -1.72 1.86
C ASP A 178 -15.63 -0.61 2.38
N MET A 179 -14.37 -0.94 2.68
CA MET A 179 -13.39 0.03 3.17
C MET A 179 -12.87 0.92 2.03
N PRO A 180 -13.03 2.26 2.11
CA PRO A 180 -12.71 3.16 0.99
C PRO A 180 -11.24 3.64 0.97
N PHE A 181 -10.41 3.21 1.92
CA PHE A 181 -9.03 3.72 2.09
C PHE A 181 -7.99 2.69 1.66
N ASP A 182 -6.84 3.16 1.19
CA ASP A 182 -5.71 2.32 0.75
C ASP A 182 -4.56 2.28 1.79
N ASN A 183 -4.59 3.15 2.81
CA ASN A 183 -3.67 3.11 3.95
C ASN A 183 -4.34 2.45 5.15
N PHE A 184 -3.86 1.28 5.53
CA PHE A 184 -4.37 0.50 6.63
C PHE A 184 -3.35 -0.56 7.04
N ASP A 185 -3.51 -1.07 8.26
CA ASP A 185 -2.84 -2.27 8.75
C ASP A 185 -3.88 -3.33 9.08
N ILE A 186 -3.41 -4.57 9.30
CA ILE A 186 -4.30 -5.69 9.58
C ILE A 186 -3.99 -6.24 10.96
N VAL A 187 -5.02 -6.37 11.79
CA VAL A 187 -4.96 -7.05 13.06
C VAL A 187 -5.55 -8.44 12.91
N CYS A 188 -4.82 -9.44 13.41
CA CYS A 188 -5.27 -10.81 13.44
C CYS A 188 -5.41 -11.27 14.90
N ILE A 189 -6.53 -11.90 15.23
CA ILE A 189 -6.80 -12.52 16.54
C ILE A 189 -7.29 -13.96 16.35
N PRO A 190 -6.99 -14.90 17.24
CA PRO A 190 -7.61 -16.21 17.21
C PRO A 190 -9.09 -16.09 17.56
N SER A 191 -9.91 -17.01 17.07
CA SER A 191 -11.33 -17.08 17.38
C SER A 191 -11.79 -18.52 17.43
N LEU A 192 -12.86 -18.78 18.19
CA LEU A 192 -13.48 -20.10 18.23
C LEU A 192 -14.23 -20.46 16.93
N LEU A 193 -14.61 -19.44 16.16
CA LEU A 193 -15.45 -19.59 14.98
C LEU A 193 -14.63 -19.57 13.67
N ASP A 194 -15.32 -19.91 12.58
CA ASP A 194 -14.81 -19.84 11.21
C ASP A 194 -13.49 -20.59 11.00
N LYS A 195 -12.45 -19.86 10.54
CA LYS A 195 -11.12 -20.40 10.23
C LYS A 195 -10.24 -20.54 11.48
N GLY A 196 -10.79 -20.32 12.67
CA GLY A 196 -10.05 -20.27 13.93
C GLY A 196 -9.37 -18.92 14.20
N PHE A 197 -9.61 -17.91 13.36
CA PHE A 197 -9.09 -16.55 13.52
C PHE A 197 -9.92 -15.52 12.76
N LYS A 198 -9.75 -14.26 13.14
CA LYS A 198 -10.35 -13.09 12.48
C LYS A 198 -9.27 -12.16 11.97
N GLU A 199 -9.55 -11.52 10.84
CA GLU A 199 -8.71 -10.50 10.20
C GLU A 199 -9.49 -9.17 10.23
N ILE A 200 -8.90 -8.13 10.80
CA ILE A 200 -9.57 -6.84 11.02
C ILE A 200 -8.69 -5.72 10.47
N ILE A 201 -9.26 -4.87 9.63
CA ILE A 201 -8.57 -3.72 9.05
C ILE A 201 -8.60 -2.57 10.06
N ILE A 202 -7.44 -1.99 10.36
CA ILE A 202 -7.30 -0.87 11.28
C ILE A 202 -6.65 0.34 10.62
N LYS A 203 -6.96 1.53 11.16
CA LYS A 203 -6.34 2.81 10.77
C LYS A 203 -5.30 3.25 11.81
N ASP A 204 -4.61 4.34 11.52
CA ASP A 204 -3.54 4.91 12.35
C ASP A 204 -3.99 5.16 13.81
N LEU A 205 -5.21 5.66 14.05
CA LEU A 205 -5.69 5.91 15.41
C LEU A 205 -5.92 4.60 16.20
N CYS A 206 -6.55 3.60 15.57
CA CYS A 206 -6.64 2.26 16.14
C CYS A 206 -5.25 1.68 16.45
N TYR A 207 -4.31 1.80 15.51
CA TYR A 207 -2.93 1.33 15.68
C TYR A 207 -2.26 1.99 16.90
N ASN A 208 -2.40 3.31 17.03
CA ASN A 208 -1.87 4.06 18.16
C ASN A 208 -2.49 3.60 19.49
N ILE A 209 -3.82 3.44 19.54
CA ILE A 209 -4.52 2.91 20.73
C ILE A 209 -3.97 1.52 21.11
N LEU A 210 -3.87 0.61 20.15
CA LEU A 210 -3.36 -0.75 20.39
C LEU A 210 -1.88 -0.79 20.80
N ASN A 211 -1.09 0.19 20.37
CA ASN A 211 0.31 0.32 20.77
C ASN A 211 0.45 0.87 22.20
N LEU A 212 -0.38 1.85 22.58
CA LEU A 212 -0.44 2.39 23.94
C LEU A 212 -1.02 1.38 24.95
N LEU A 213 -1.93 0.50 24.50
CA LEU A 213 -2.49 -0.59 25.31
C LEU A 213 -1.63 -1.86 25.34
N LYS A 214 -0.34 -1.79 24.95
CA LYS A 214 0.62 -2.86 25.25
C LYS A 214 0.70 -3.14 26.75
N GLU A 215 0.52 -2.10 27.55
CA GLU A 215 0.29 -2.18 28.98
C GLU A 215 -1.15 -1.75 29.27
N LYS A 216 -1.82 -2.46 30.18
CA LYS A 216 -3.17 -2.08 30.61
C LYS A 216 -3.12 -0.74 31.34
N GLN A 217 -4.07 0.14 31.05
CA GLN A 217 -4.15 1.46 31.67
C GLN A 217 -5.59 1.97 31.71
N THR A 218 -5.83 3.02 32.49
CA THR A 218 -7.15 3.65 32.53
C THR A 218 -7.42 4.39 31.22
N PHE A 219 -8.69 4.48 30.83
CA PHE A 219 -9.07 5.27 29.66
C PHE A 219 -8.67 6.75 29.79
N GLY A 220 -8.73 7.33 31.00
CA GLY A 220 -8.29 8.71 31.24
C GLY A 220 -6.82 8.91 30.85
N ARG A 221 -5.95 8.00 31.29
CA ARG A 221 -4.52 8.04 30.96
C ARG A 221 -4.26 7.79 29.47
N LEU A 222 -4.97 6.83 28.88
CA LEU A 222 -4.89 6.57 27.44
C LEU A 222 -5.24 7.83 26.63
N LEU A 223 -6.29 8.55 27.03
CA LEU A 223 -6.70 9.79 26.37
C LEU A 223 -5.62 10.88 26.49
N GLU A 224 -5.00 11.02 27.66
CA GLU A 224 -3.88 11.95 27.88
C GLU A 224 -2.67 11.62 27.00
N GLU A 225 -2.34 10.33 26.84
CA GLU A 225 -1.23 9.88 25.99
C GLU A 225 -1.54 10.03 24.49
N LEU A 226 -2.81 9.92 24.09
CA LEU A 226 -3.26 10.13 22.71
C LEU A 226 -3.31 11.62 22.34
N LEU A 227 -3.66 12.50 23.27
CA LEU A 227 -3.85 13.94 23.02
C LEU A 227 -2.68 14.54 22.23
N PRO A 228 -1.40 14.38 22.60
CA PRO A 228 -0.26 14.90 21.86
C PRO A 228 -0.20 14.49 20.39
N LEU A 229 -0.73 13.32 20.02
CA LEU A 229 -0.65 12.75 18.66
C LEU A 229 -1.62 13.40 17.66
N PHE A 230 -2.66 14.09 18.15
CA PHE A 230 -3.60 14.80 17.28
C PHE A 230 -3.01 16.11 16.74
N SER A 231 -3.47 16.53 15.56
CA SER A 231 -3.08 17.83 14.99
C SER A 231 -3.64 18.98 15.84
N PHE A 232 -3.03 20.17 15.71
CA PHE A 232 -3.43 21.34 16.47
C PHE A 232 -4.89 21.75 16.20
N GLU A 233 -5.36 21.58 14.98
CA GLU A 233 -6.72 21.92 14.55
C GLU A 233 -7.76 21.07 15.28
N ILE A 234 -7.51 19.76 15.41
CA ILE A 234 -8.43 18.82 16.06
C ILE A 234 -8.40 19.05 17.59
N LYS A 235 -7.23 19.33 18.16
CA LYS A 235 -7.06 19.59 19.61
C LYS A 235 -7.87 20.78 20.13
N LYS A 236 -8.24 21.74 19.27
CA LYS A 236 -9.04 22.91 19.67
C LYS A 236 -10.43 22.53 20.19
N ASP A 237 -10.94 21.39 19.74
CA ASP A 237 -12.22 20.85 20.19
C ASP A 237 -11.98 19.53 20.95
N GLU A 238 -11.89 19.65 22.28
CA GLU A 238 -11.71 18.50 23.17
C GLU A 238 -12.87 17.49 23.04
N HIS A 239 -14.10 17.97 22.79
CA HIS A 239 -15.26 17.10 22.58
C HIS A 239 -15.14 16.32 21.26
N GLN A 240 -14.60 16.94 20.22
CA GLN A 240 -14.32 16.24 18.96
C GLN A 240 -13.29 15.14 19.15
N VAL A 241 -12.15 15.42 19.81
CA VAL A 241 -11.13 14.41 20.11
C VAL A 241 -11.74 13.24 20.88
N TYR A 242 -12.48 13.55 21.95
CA TYR A 242 -13.11 12.54 22.79
C TYR A 242 -14.04 11.62 21.97
N ARG A 243 -14.91 12.21 21.14
CA ARG A 243 -15.83 11.45 20.29
C ARG A 243 -15.10 10.57 19.28
N LEU A 244 -14.02 11.07 18.67
CA LEU A 244 -13.22 10.29 17.75
C LEU A 244 -12.61 9.08 18.45
N VAL A 245 -12.01 9.27 19.63
CA VAL A 245 -11.42 8.18 20.40
C VAL A 245 -12.48 7.16 20.84
N ILE A 246 -13.66 7.61 21.30
CA ILE A 246 -14.75 6.69 21.67
C ILE A 246 -15.24 5.88 20.47
N ASN A 247 -15.40 6.50 19.28
CA ASN A 247 -15.81 5.78 18.07
C ASN A 247 -14.78 4.70 17.68
N GLU A 248 -13.48 5.00 17.76
CA GLU A 248 -12.44 4.02 17.47
C GLU A 248 -12.37 2.93 18.54
N LEU A 249 -12.58 3.27 19.82
CA LEU A 249 -12.67 2.27 20.90
C LEU A 249 -13.87 1.34 20.69
N GLU A 250 -15.04 1.87 20.34
CA GLU A 250 -16.22 1.07 20.01
C GLU A 250 -15.92 0.07 18.89
N TYR A 251 -15.25 0.51 17.83
CA TYR A 251 -14.80 -0.37 16.75
C TYR A 251 -13.84 -1.47 17.25
N LEU A 252 -12.85 -1.11 18.06
CA LEU A 252 -11.88 -2.07 18.62
C LEU A 252 -12.54 -3.07 19.57
N PHE A 253 -13.49 -2.64 20.40
CA PHE A 253 -14.28 -3.49 21.28
C PHE A 253 -15.17 -4.46 20.51
N TYR A 254 -15.92 -3.95 19.52
CA TYR A 254 -16.80 -4.76 18.68
C TYR A 254 -16.05 -5.91 18.01
N HIS A 255 -14.80 -5.67 17.60
CA HIS A 255 -13.94 -6.68 17.01
C HIS A 255 -13.13 -7.52 18.02
N GLY A 256 -13.29 -7.29 19.33
CA GLY A 256 -12.60 -8.04 20.39
C GLY A 256 -11.10 -7.80 20.48
N LEU A 257 -10.62 -6.66 19.97
CA LEU A 257 -9.19 -6.30 19.95
C LEU A 257 -8.71 -5.75 21.30
N ILE A 258 -9.64 -5.19 22.07
CA ILE A 258 -9.43 -4.66 23.42
C ILE A 258 -10.60 -5.12 24.31
N CYS A 259 -10.42 -5.08 25.62
CA CYS A 259 -11.46 -5.36 26.59
C CYS A 259 -11.42 -4.38 27.77
N VAL A 260 -12.54 -4.30 28.47
CA VAL A 260 -12.64 -3.56 29.73
C VAL A 260 -12.41 -4.57 30.85
N GLU A 261 -11.42 -4.31 31.70
CA GLU A 261 -11.17 -5.17 32.85
C GLU A 261 -12.32 -5.02 33.85
N SER A 262 -12.82 -6.16 34.34
CA SER A 262 -13.74 -6.15 35.49
C SER A 262 -12.90 -5.89 36.74
N ASN A 263 -13.26 -4.84 37.50
CA ASN A 263 -12.67 -4.59 38.81
C ASN A 263 -12.98 -5.71 39.80
#